data_AF-A0A0S7ESN0-F1
#
_entry.id   AF-A0A0S7ESN0-F1
#
_cell.length_a   1.000
_cell.length_b   1.000
_cell.length_c   1.000
_cell.angle_alpha   90.00
_cell.angle_beta   90.00
_cell.angle_gamma   90.00
#
_symmetry.space_group_name_H-M   'P 1'
#
loop_
_entity.id
_entity.type
_entity.pdbx_description
1 polymer ?
#
loop_
_entity_poly.entity_id
_entity_poly.type
_entity_poly.pdbx_seq_one_letter_code
_entity_poly.pdbx_strand_id
1 'polypeptide(L)'
;RVAINKSFYVDNCLQSLTCPIAAKTLINKLRHLLADGGFELRQWASNNPDVICHLPPDLRSSSCELWLSQGQSDIQEPALGLHWNCKSDTLTYKHRHIDCSVATMRNIYRVLASQYDPLGYI
;
A
#
# COMPACT_ATOMS: atom_id res chain seq x y z
N ARG A 1 -19.50 1.43 7.73
CA ARG A 1 -20.10 0.24 7.06
C ARG A 1 -19.71 0.15 5.58
N VAL A 2 -19.89 1.19 4.75
CA VAL A 2 -19.49 1.14 3.31
C VAL A 2 -18.01 0.83 3.12
N ALA A 3 -17.12 1.48 3.89
CA ALA A 3 -15.68 1.23 3.85
C ALA A 3 -15.33 -0.26 4.08
N ILE A 4 -15.92 -0.88 5.10
CA ILE A 4 -15.64 -2.29 5.42
C ILE A 4 -16.07 -3.23 4.28
N ASN A 5 -17.22 -2.98 3.67
CA ASN A 5 -17.75 -3.87 2.64
C ASN A 5 -17.19 -3.63 1.24
N LYS A 6 -16.61 -2.45 0.96
CA LYS A 6 -16.21 -2.05 -0.40
C LYS A 6 -14.75 -1.62 -0.54
N SER A 7 -14.03 -1.46 0.57
CA SER A 7 -12.65 -0.95 0.58
C SER A 7 -11.64 -1.98 1.08
N PHE A 8 -12.07 -3.22 1.32
CA PHE A 8 -11.18 -4.32 1.66
C PHE A 8 -10.88 -5.17 0.43
N TYR A 9 -9.58 -5.37 0.19
CA TYR A 9 -9.06 -6.38 -0.72
C TYR A 9 -8.23 -7.37 0.10
N VAL A 10 -8.83 -8.54 0.39
CA VAL A 10 -8.28 -9.55 1.30
C VAL A 10 -7.94 -8.91 2.66
N ASP A 11 -6.66 -8.71 2.96
CA ASP A 11 -6.10 -8.15 4.18
C ASP A 11 -5.89 -6.63 4.11
N ASN A 12 -5.90 -6.05 2.91
CA ASN A 12 -5.61 -4.64 2.69
C ASN A 12 -6.88 -3.78 2.67
N CYS A 13 -6.94 -2.77 3.55
CA CYS A 13 -7.99 -1.74 3.52
C CYS A 13 -7.49 -0.51 2.76
N LEU A 14 -8.09 -0.23 1.60
CA LEU A 14 -7.69 0.88 0.73
C LEU A 14 -8.89 1.78 0.45
N GLN A 15 -8.80 3.03 0.88
CA GLN A 15 -9.85 4.02 0.64
C GLN A 15 -9.27 5.39 0.34
N SER A 16 -9.72 5.99 -0.77
CA SER A 16 -9.40 7.37 -1.12
C SER A 16 -10.50 8.32 -0.61
N LEU A 17 -10.07 9.48 -0.13
CA LEU A 17 -10.92 10.55 0.39
C LEU A 17 -10.37 11.90 -0.04
N THR A 18 -11.24 12.86 -0.30
CA THR A 18 -10.85 14.21 -0.75
C THR A 18 -10.41 15.13 0.39
N CYS A 19 -10.65 14.75 1.66
CA CYS A 19 -10.38 15.59 2.82
C CYS A 19 -9.52 14.85 3.87
N PRO A 20 -8.36 15.41 4.28
CA PRO A 20 -7.50 14.82 5.31
C PRO A 20 -8.21 14.65 6.66
N ILE A 21 -9.11 15.57 7.04
CA ILE A 21 -9.89 15.50 8.29
C ILE A 21 -10.87 14.33 8.25
N ALA A 22 -11.52 14.13 7.09
CA ALA A 22 -12.40 12.98 6.89
C ALA A 22 -11.61 11.66 6.95
N ALA A 23 -10.38 11.64 6.41
CA ALA A 23 -9.49 10.48 6.49
C ALA A 23 -9.12 10.12 7.94
N LYS A 24 -8.68 11.10 8.74
CA LYS A 24 -8.42 10.88 10.18
C LYS A 24 -9.64 10.33 10.91
N THR A 25 -10.80 10.91 10.66
CA THR A 25 -12.07 10.47 11.27
C THR A 25 -12.42 9.04 10.87
N LEU A 26 -12.21 8.68 9.61
CA LEU A 26 -12.45 7.33 9.10
C LEU A 26 -11.50 6.32 9.72
N ILE A 27 -10.20 6.63 9.78
CA ILE A 27 -9.18 5.76 10.37
C ILE A 27 -9.55 5.41 11.81
N ASN A 28 -9.86 6.41 12.63
CA ASN A 28 -10.26 6.18 14.03
C ASN A 28 -11.53 5.32 14.12
N LYS A 29 -12.55 5.60 13.30
CA LYS A 29 -13.77 4.79 13.26
C LYS A 29 -13.50 3.34 12.86
N LEU A 30 -12.67 3.11 11.85
CA LEU A 30 -12.31 1.77 11.40
C LEU A 30 -11.56 1.01 12.48
N ARG A 31 -10.59 1.66 13.13
CA ARG A 31 -9.81 1.06 14.22
C ARG A 31 -10.70 0.62 15.37
N HIS A 32 -11.60 1.47 15.84
CA HIS A 32 -12.51 1.11 16.93
C HIS A 32 -13.46 -0.03 16.53
N LEU A 33 -14.09 0.06 15.35
CA LEU A 33 -15.05 -0.96 14.90
C LEU A 33 -14.40 -2.33 14.66
N LEU A 34 -13.18 -2.37 14.15
CA LEU A 34 -12.47 -3.61 13.87
C LEU A 34 -11.85 -4.18 15.15
N ALA A 35 -11.38 -3.33 16.07
CA ALA A 35 -10.91 -3.76 17.38
C ALA A 35 -12.02 -4.45 18.18
N ASP A 36 -13.26 -3.96 18.12
CA ASP A 36 -14.43 -4.62 18.72
C ASP A 36 -14.66 -6.04 18.15
N GLY A 37 -14.28 -6.26 16.89
CA GLY A 37 -14.31 -7.56 16.22
C GLY A 37 -13.04 -8.40 16.40
N GLY A 38 -12.06 -7.94 17.18
CA GLY A 38 -10.76 -8.61 17.37
C GLY A 38 -9.77 -8.43 16.22
N PHE A 39 -10.04 -7.51 15.28
CA PHE A 39 -9.17 -7.20 14.15
C PHE A 39 -8.41 -5.89 14.39
N GLU A 40 -7.09 -5.99 14.58
CA GLU A 40 -6.23 -4.82 14.67
C GLU A 40 -5.63 -4.47 13.31
N LEU A 41 -6.02 -3.32 12.76
CA LEU A 41 -5.39 -2.77 11.57
C LEU A 41 -4.03 -2.13 11.91
N ARG A 42 -2.99 -2.53 11.17
CA ARG A 42 -1.61 -2.06 11.30
C ARG A 42 -1.10 -1.54 9.97
N GLN A 43 0.14 -1.05 9.95
CA GLN A 43 0.83 -0.57 8.74
C GLN A 43 0.06 0.55 8.01
N TRP A 44 -0.49 1.50 8.77
CA TRP A 44 -1.22 2.64 8.20
C TRP A 44 -0.28 3.51 7.35
N ALA A 45 -0.70 3.77 6.12
CA ALA A 45 0.00 4.62 5.15
C ALA A 45 -0.97 5.58 4.45
N SER A 46 -0.47 6.75 4.04
CA SER A 46 -1.24 7.76 3.32
C SER A 46 -0.33 8.63 2.46
N ASN A 47 -0.88 9.16 1.37
CA ASN A 47 -0.23 10.20 0.55
C ASN A 47 -0.09 11.55 1.27
N ASN A 48 -0.79 11.75 2.39
CA ASN A 48 -0.67 12.95 3.21
C ASN A 48 -0.10 12.61 4.60
N PRO A 49 1.08 13.15 4.97
CA PRO A 49 1.75 12.80 6.22
C PRO A 49 0.94 13.23 7.45
N ASP A 50 0.18 14.33 7.36
CA ASP A 50 -0.66 14.82 8.47
C ASP A 50 -1.69 13.78 8.90
N VAL A 51 -2.16 12.95 7.96
CA VAL A 51 -3.13 11.88 8.21
C VAL A 51 -2.51 10.74 8.99
N ILE A 52 -1.20 10.47 8.88
CA ILE A 52 -0.54 9.37 9.59
C ILE A 52 0.14 9.85 10.90
N CYS A 53 0.58 11.11 10.97
CA CYS A 53 1.24 11.69 12.14
C CYS A 53 0.43 11.58 13.44
N HIS A 54 -0.90 11.56 13.37
CA HIS A 54 -1.75 11.46 14.56
C HIS A 54 -1.81 10.05 15.18
N LEU A 55 -1.37 9.01 14.47
CA LEU A 55 -1.36 7.62 14.95
C LEU A 55 -0.09 7.35 15.76
N PRO A 56 -0.08 6.42 16.71
CA PRO A 56 1.16 6.00 17.37
C PRO A 56 2.11 5.27 16.40
N PRO A 57 3.44 5.29 16.62
CA PRO A 57 4.43 4.70 15.72
C PRO A 57 4.17 3.23 15.40
N ASP A 58 3.78 2.43 16.40
CA ASP A 58 3.54 0.97 16.28
C ASP A 58 2.47 0.58 15.26
N LEU A 59 1.62 1.53 14.87
CA LEU A 59 0.55 1.31 13.92
C LEU A 59 0.85 1.88 12.54
N ARG A 60 1.85 2.75 12.43
CA ARG A 60 2.29 3.31 11.15
C ARG A 60 3.03 2.23 10.38
N SER A 61 3.01 2.30 9.06
CA SER A 61 3.96 1.50 8.27
C SER A 61 5.38 1.99 8.50
N SER A 62 6.35 1.07 8.46
CA SER A 62 7.78 1.38 8.59
C SER A 62 8.24 2.40 7.54
N SER A 63 7.70 2.33 6.32
CA SER A 63 8.04 3.28 5.26
C SER A 63 7.52 4.68 5.57
N CYS A 64 6.29 4.79 6.07
CA CYS A 64 5.75 6.05 6.56
C CYS A 64 6.53 6.58 7.77
N GLU A 65 6.96 5.73 8.69
CA GLU A 65 7.76 6.16 9.84
C GLU A 65 9.13 6.72 9.39
N LEU A 66 9.78 6.07 8.43
CA LEU A 66 11.02 6.57 7.83
C LEU A 66 10.81 7.87 7.06
N TRP A 67 9.66 8.03 6.37
CA TRP A 67 9.32 9.30 5.72
C TRP A 67 9.13 10.44 6.74
N LEU A 68 8.45 10.17 7.85
CA LEU A 68 8.21 11.14 8.91
C LEU A 68 9.46 11.48 9.74
N SER A 69 10.30 10.48 10.03
CA SER A 69 11.47 10.63 10.92
C SER A 69 12.74 11.06 10.21
N GLN A 70 12.96 10.60 8.97
CA GLN A 70 14.21 10.80 8.21
C GLN A 70 14.03 11.60 6.93
N GLY A 71 12.79 12.00 6.58
CA GLY A 71 12.49 12.73 5.35
C GLY A 71 12.71 11.91 4.07
N GLN A 72 12.93 10.60 4.19
CA GLN A 72 13.14 9.70 3.05
C GLN A 72 11.80 9.40 2.40
N SER A 73 11.51 10.07 1.28
CA SER A 73 10.21 9.98 0.61
C SER A 73 10.12 8.92 -0.50
N ASP A 74 11.20 8.23 -0.82
CA ASP A 74 11.26 7.24 -1.91
C ASP A 74 10.88 5.82 -1.46
N ILE A 75 10.41 5.68 -0.22
CA ILE A 75 10.12 4.37 0.35
C ILE A 75 8.70 3.98 -0.07
N GLN A 76 8.60 2.87 -0.80
CA GLN A 76 7.36 2.39 -1.39
C GLN A 76 6.64 1.42 -0.45
N GLU A 77 5.33 1.56 -0.32
CA GLU A 77 4.50 0.68 0.49
C GLU A 77 3.96 -0.48 -0.34
N PRO A 78 4.00 -1.73 0.14
CA PRO A 78 3.36 -2.83 -0.55
C PRO A 78 1.84 -2.66 -0.51
N ALA A 79 1.19 -2.60 -1.68
CA ALA A 79 -0.26 -2.50 -1.79
C ALA A 79 -0.73 -3.22 -3.05
N LEU A 80 -1.75 -4.08 -2.94
CA LEU A 80 -2.34 -4.81 -4.06
C LEU A 80 -1.34 -5.70 -4.85
N GLY A 81 -0.26 -6.17 -4.21
CA GLY A 81 0.82 -6.89 -4.89
C GLY A 81 1.77 -5.99 -5.71
N LEU A 82 1.55 -4.67 -5.66
CA LEU A 82 2.38 -3.62 -6.25
C LEU A 82 3.06 -2.80 -5.15
N HIS A 83 3.83 -1.80 -5.57
CA HIS A 83 4.48 -0.84 -4.68
C HIS A 83 3.84 0.54 -4.85
N TRP A 84 3.18 1.04 -3.82
CA TRP A 84 2.60 2.38 -3.80
C TRP A 84 3.62 3.40 -3.31
N ASN A 85 3.92 4.39 -4.15
CA ASN A 85 4.61 5.59 -3.72
C ASN A 85 3.58 6.57 -3.17
N CYS A 86 3.52 6.68 -1.84
CA CYS A 86 2.56 7.55 -1.17
C CYS A 86 2.74 9.02 -1.57
N LYS A 87 3.97 9.52 -1.72
CA LYS A 87 4.21 10.95 -2.00
C LYS A 87 3.69 11.38 -3.37
N SER A 88 3.93 10.58 -4.40
CA SER A 88 3.43 10.85 -5.76
C SER A 88 2.03 10.31 -6.01
N ASP A 89 1.49 9.54 -5.06
CA ASP A 89 0.23 8.81 -5.18
C ASP A 89 0.20 7.90 -6.42
N THR A 90 1.30 7.19 -6.68
CA THR A 90 1.44 6.32 -7.86
C THR A 90 1.71 4.88 -7.47
N LEU A 91 1.04 3.95 -8.15
CA LEU A 91 1.37 2.53 -8.08
C LEU A 91 2.53 2.26 -9.05
N THR A 92 3.50 1.50 -8.57
CA THR A 92 4.72 1.15 -9.29
C THR A 92 4.96 -0.34 -9.21
N TYR A 93 5.58 -0.89 -10.25
CA TYR A 93 6.00 -2.27 -10.31
C TYR A 93 7.51 -2.35 -10.12
N LYS A 94 7.97 -3.26 -9.25
CA LYS A 94 9.40 -3.52 -9.10
C LYS A 94 9.86 -4.40 -10.25
N HIS A 95 10.46 -3.79 -11.27
CA HIS A 95 11.08 -4.54 -12.36
C HIS A 95 12.15 -5.48 -11.82
N ARG A 96 11.95 -6.79 -12.01
CA ARG A 96 12.96 -7.80 -11.70
C ARG A 96 13.76 -8.03 -12.97
N HIS A 97 15.00 -7.53 -12.98
CA HIS A 97 15.92 -7.83 -14.07
C HIS A 97 16.17 -9.35 -14.08
N ILE A 98 15.88 -10.00 -15.20
CA ILE A 98 16.19 -11.41 -15.40
C ILE A 98 17.28 -11.47 -16.45
N ASP A 99 18.47 -11.88 -16.02
CA ASP A 99 19.57 -12.13 -16.95
C ASP A 99 19.22 -13.33 -17.84
N CYS A 100 18.84 -13.03 -19.06
CA CYS A 100 18.60 -14.00 -20.13
C CYS A 100 19.61 -13.73 -21.23
N SER A 101 20.73 -14.44 -21.22
CA SER A 101 21.78 -14.31 -22.24
C SER A 101 21.35 -14.82 -23.62
N VAL A 102 20.34 -15.70 -23.68
CA VAL A 102 19.85 -16.31 -24.93
C VAL A 102 18.34 -16.23 -25.02
N ALA A 103 17.84 -15.68 -26.13
CA ALA A 103 16.41 -15.58 -26.43
C ALA A 103 15.86 -16.94 -26.89
N THR A 104 15.45 -17.77 -25.93
CA THR A 104 14.67 -18.99 -26.20
C THR A 104 13.22 -18.76 -25.82
N MET A 105 12.28 -19.49 -26.45
CA MET A 105 10.85 -19.41 -26.07
C MET A 105 10.64 -19.66 -24.57
N ARG A 106 11.36 -20.61 -23.97
CA ARG A 106 11.33 -20.87 -22.53
C ARG A 106 11.75 -19.65 -21.71
N ASN A 107 12.81 -18.97 -22.11
CA ASN A 107 13.31 -17.78 -21.43
C ASN A 107 12.33 -16.60 -21.58
N ILE A 108 11.73 -16.43 -22.75
CA ILE A 108 10.70 -15.41 -22.98
C ILE A 108 9.48 -15.67 -22.07
N TYR A 109 8.95 -16.89 -22.06
CA TYR A 109 7.83 -17.24 -21.17
C TYR A 109 8.18 -17.10 -19.69
N ARG A 110 9.41 -17.43 -19.29
CA ARG A 110 9.88 -17.22 -17.90
C ARG A 110 9.85 -15.75 -17.51
N VAL A 111 10.30 -14.86 -18.39
CA VAL A 111 10.28 -13.40 -18.15
C VAL A 111 8.84 -12.91 -18.05
N LEU A 112 7.97 -13.30 -18.98
CA LEU A 112 6.56 -12.92 -18.97
C LEU A 112 5.84 -13.42 -17.71
N ALA A 113 6.02 -14.68 -17.33
CA ALA A 113 5.41 -15.24 -16.11
C ALA A 113 5.92 -14.59 -14.82
N SER A 114 7.13 -14.01 -14.83
CA SER A 114 7.66 -13.28 -13.68
C SER A 114 7.01 -11.91 -13.47
N GLN A 115 6.39 -11.35 -14.52
CA GLN A 115 5.61 -10.11 -14.48
C GLN A 115 4.13 -10.43 -14.29
N TYR A 116 3.83 -11.18 -13.21
CA TYR A 116 2.45 -11.52 -12.87
C TYR A 116 1.67 -10.26 -12.49
N ASP A 117 0.66 -9.93 -13.27
CA ASP A 117 -0.22 -8.79 -13.06
C ASP A 117 -1.68 -9.25 -12.94
N PRO A 118 -2.17 -9.49 -11.71
CA PRO A 118 -3.53 -9.94 -11.50
C PRO A 118 -4.58 -8.85 -11.78
N LEU A 119 -4.17 -7.59 -11.91
CA LEU A 119 -5.06 -6.44 -12.07
C LEU A 119 -5.08 -5.87 -13.49
N GLY A 120 -4.15 -6.28 -14.35
CA GLY A 120 -4.09 -5.89 -15.77
C GLY A 120 -3.69 -4.42 -16.01
N TYR A 121 -2.86 -3.88 -15.13
CA TYR A 121 -2.25 -2.55 -15.27
C TYR A 121 -1.01 -2.51 -16.17
N ILE A 122 -0.39 -3.66 -16.48
CA ILE A 122 0.86 -3.79 -17.26
C ILE A 122 0.59 -4.32 -18.67
#